data_AF-I7LG94-F1
#
_entry.id   AF-I7LG94-F1
#
_cell.length_a   1.000
_cell.length_b   1.000
_cell.length_c   1.000
_cell.angle_alpha   90.00
_cell.angle_beta   90.00
_cell.angle_gamma   90.00
#
_symmetry.space_group_name_H-M   'P 1'
#
loop_
_entity.id
_entity.type
_entity.pdbx_description
1 polymer ?
#
loop_
_entity_poly.entity_id
_entity_poly.type
_entity_poly.pdbx_seq_one_letter_code
_entity_poly.pdbx_strand_id
1 'polypeptide(L)'
;MAKKTDEWLNRKQFIVMATGHSSLYVFNHQTDFPALSKNPQVIHTGGGYPLYVDSKLRGCFVVSGLEHTQDHQLIIDTLTEMKLN
;
A
#
# COMPACT_ATOMS: atom_id res chain seq x y z
N MET A 1 -18.89 -14.10 -11.09
CA MET A 1 -19.00 -12.63 -10.98
C MET A 1 -17.97 -12.20 -9.95
N ALA A 2 -16.89 -11.53 -10.35
CA ALA A 2 -15.89 -11.05 -9.41
C ALA A 2 -16.57 -10.11 -8.41
N LYS A 3 -16.48 -10.40 -7.10
CA LYS A 3 -16.87 -9.46 -6.03
C LYS A 3 -16.28 -8.11 -6.40
N LYS A 4 -17.06 -7.01 -6.35
CA LYS A 4 -16.53 -5.65 -6.44
C LYS A 4 -15.44 -5.54 -5.38
N THR A 5 -14.19 -5.73 -5.78
CA THR A 5 -13.04 -5.52 -4.91
C THR A 5 -13.11 -4.06 -4.50
N ASP A 6 -13.02 -3.83 -3.19
CA ASP A 6 -13.10 -2.50 -2.61
C ASP A 6 -12.18 -1.56 -3.41
N GLU A 7 -12.75 -0.49 -3.96
CA GLU A 7 -12.03 0.45 -4.82
C GLU A 7 -10.81 1.03 -4.09
N TRP A 8 -10.90 1.16 -2.76
CA TRP A 8 -9.79 1.58 -1.92
C TRP A 8 -8.65 0.56 -1.90
N LEU A 9 -8.95 -0.74 -1.80
CA LEU A 9 -7.94 -1.80 -1.86
C LEU A 9 -7.18 -1.76 -3.19
N ASN A 10 -7.90 -1.66 -4.30
CA ASN A 10 -7.30 -1.64 -5.64
C ASN A 10 -6.38 -0.42 -5.83
N ARG A 11 -6.80 0.76 -5.36
CA ARG A 11 -6.02 1.98 -5.51
C ARG A 11 -4.78 2.01 -4.60
N LYS A 12 -4.86 1.45 -3.37
CA LYS A 12 -3.69 1.27 -2.49
C LYS A 12 -2.69 0.31 -3.11
N GLN A 13 -3.18 -0.82 -3.65
CA GLN A 13 -2.35 -1.78 -4.39
C GLN A 13 -1.66 -1.12 -5.59
N PHE A 14 -2.39 -0.34 -6.40
CA PHE A 14 -1.83 0.35 -7.56
C PHE A 14 -0.58 1.17 -7.18
N ILE A 15 -0.67 1.98 -6.12
CA ILE A 15 0.45 2.81 -5.68
C ILE A 15 1.65 1.98 -5.26
N VAL A 16 1.43 0.94 -4.45
CA VAL A 16 2.52 0.10 -3.97
C VAL A 16 3.22 -0.60 -5.14
N MET A 17 2.45 -1.11 -6.10
CA MET A 17 3.01 -1.79 -7.26
C MET A 17 3.70 -0.82 -8.22
N ALA A 18 3.22 0.41 -8.34
CA ALA A 18 3.81 1.43 -9.20
C ALA A 18 5.09 2.05 -8.63
N THR A 19 5.22 2.10 -7.30
CA THR A 19 6.34 2.80 -6.63
C THR A 19 7.34 1.89 -5.95
N GLY A 20 6.95 0.66 -5.59
CA GLY A 20 7.74 -0.21 -4.72
C GLY A 20 7.80 0.28 -3.26
N HIS A 21 7.08 1.34 -2.92
CA HIS A 21 7.01 1.92 -1.59
C HIS A 21 5.65 1.66 -0.94
N SER A 22 5.59 1.76 0.40
CA SER A 22 4.31 1.71 1.08
C SER A 22 3.45 2.93 0.68
N SER A 23 2.13 2.76 0.69
CA SER A 23 1.23 3.85 0.33
C SER A 23 1.31 5.02 1.33
N LEU A 24 1.64 4.73 2.59
CA LEU A 24 1.92 5.75 3.61
C LEU A 24 3.22 6.52 3.33
N TYR A 25 4.27 5.83 2.84
CA TYR A 25 5.51 6.52 2.44
C TYR A 25 5.24 7.48 1.28
N VAL A 26 4.52 7.03 0.24
CA VAL A 26 4.13 7.87 -0.90
C VAL A 26 3.26 9.05 -0.47
N PHE A 27 2.36 8.84 0.50
CA PHE A 27 1.56 9.92 1.10
C PHE A 27 2.42 11.02 1.73
N ASN A 28 3.52 10.65 2.40
CA ASN A 28 4.43 11.59 3.05
C ASN A 28 5.46 12.22 2.08
N HIS A 29 5.71 11.60 0.93
CA HIS A 29 6.76 11.99 -0.02
C HIS A 29 6.18 12.29 -1.42
N GLN A 30 5.00 12.92 -1.50
CA GLN A 30 4.28 13.11 -2.77
C GLN A 30 5.10 13.85 -3.83
N THR A 31 5.97 14.76 -3.41
CA THR A 31 6.88 15.52 -4.28
C THR A 31 7.86 14.63 -5.05
N ASP A 32 8.18 13.45 -4.50
CA ASP A 32 9.14 12.52 -5.09
C ASP A 32 8.48 11.66 -6.18
N PHE A 33 7.15 11.71 -6.29
CA PHE A 33 6.35 10.95 -7.26
C PHE A 33 5.50 11.88 -8.16
N PRO A 34 6.10 12.81 -8.92
CA PRO A 34 5.35 13.78 -9.72
C PRO A 34 4.47 13.13 -10.80
N ALA A 35 4.86 11.95 -11.30
CA ALA A 35 4.07 11.18 -12.26
C ALA A 35 2.72 10.68 -11.70
N LEU A 36 2.58 10.58 -10.38
CA LEU A 36 1.35 10.14 -9.72
C LEU A 36 0.34 11.27 -9.53
N SER A 37 0.80 12.53 -9.48
CA SER A 37 -0.04 13.70 -9.18
C SER A 37 -1.24 13.91 -10.12
N LYS A 38 -1.17 13.40 -11.34
CA LYS A 38 -2.23 13.55 -12.36
C LYS A 38 -3.03 12.27 -12.62
N ASN A 39 -2.73 11.19 -11.90
CA ASN A 39 -3.36 9.90 -12.16
C ASN A 39 -4.60 9.73 -11.27
N PRO A 40 -5.82 9.55 -11.84
CA PRO A 40 -7.06 9.44 -11.08
C PRO A 40 -7.16 8.17 -10.22
N GLN A 41 -6.29 7.18 -10.44
CA GLN A 41 -6.23 5.97 -9.62
C GLN A 41 -5.42 6.17 -8.34
N VAL A 42 -4.70 7.29 -8.21
CA VAL A 42 -3.86 7.57 -7.05
C VAL A 42 -4.73 8.02 -5.88
N ILE A 43 -4.49 7.40 -4.72
CA ILE A 43 -5.03 7.80 -3.43
C ILE A 43 -3.90 8.11 -2.46
N HIS A 44 -4.02 9.23 -1.78
CA HIS A 44 -3.02 9.67 -0.81
C HIS A 44 -3.42 9.16 0.58
N THR A 45 -3.36 7.84 0.79
CA THR A 45 -3.67 7.19 2.08
C THR A 45 -2.73 6.01 2.39
N GLY A 46 -2.57 5.73 3.68
CA GLY A 46 -1.83 4.56 4.20
C GLY A 46 -2.61 3.23 4.04
N GLY A 47 -1.96 2.12 4.41
CA GLY A 47 -2.57 0.79 4.38
C GLY A 47 -2.18 -0.11 3.19
N GLY A 48 -1.23 0.28 2.34
CA GLY A 48 -0.57 -0.62 1.39
C GLY A 48 0.91 -0.79 1.73
N TYR A 49 1.44 -2.02 1.69
CA TYR A 49 2.84 -2.34 1.99
C TYR A 49 3.44 -3.31 0.96
N PRO A 50 4.64 -3.05 0.42
CA PRO A 50 5.27 -3.90 -0.59
C PRO A 50 5.80 -5.21 0.01
N LEU A 51 5.63 -6.32 -0.70
CA LEU A 51 6.18 -7.62 -0.35
C LEU A 51 7.29 -8.01 -1.32
N TYR A 52 8.49 -8.17 -0.78
CA TYR A 52 9.68 -8.57 -1.52
C TYR A 52 10.02 -10.04 -1.27
N VAL A 53 10.30 -10.78 -2.34
CA VAL A 53 10.86 -12.14 -2.29
C VAL A 53 12.03 -12.17 -3.25
N ASP A 54 13.19 -12.62 -2.75
CA ASP A 54 14.47 -12.60 -3.49
C ASP A 54 14.80 -11.21 -4.07
N SER A 55 14.61 -10.17 -3.25
CA SER A 55 14.80 -8.76 -3.62
C SER A 55 13.95 -8.27 -4.80
N LYS A 56 12.91 -9.02 -5.19
CA LYS A 56 11.95 -8.62 -6.23
C LYS A 56 10.59 -8.33 -5.59
N LEU A 57 9.97 -7.23 -6.00
CA LEU A 57 8.59 -6.92 -5.62
C LEU A 57 7.67 -8.00 -6.21
N ARG A 58 7.04 -8.80 -5.35
CA ARG A 58 6.15 -9.90 -5.76
C ARG A 58 4.68 -9.59 -5.54
N GLY A 59 4.37 -8.63 -4.69
CA GLY A 59 3.00 -8.24 -4.40
C GLY A 59 2.96 -7.19 -3.30
N CYS A 60 1.79 -7.07 -2.68
CA CYS A 60 1.57 -6.13 -1.59
C CYS A 60 0.59 -6.72 -0.56
N PHE A 61 0.77 -6.35 0.70
CA PHE A 61 -0.23 -6.50 1.75
C PHE A 61 -1.04 -5.20 1.78
N VAL A 62 -2.36 -5.29 1.62
CA VAL A 62 -3.26 -4.14 1.72
C VAL A 62 -4.30 -4.35 2.81
N VAL A 63 -4.46 -3.33 3.66
CA VAL A 63 -5.52 -3.20 4.67
C VAL A 63 -6.31 -1.93 4.36
N SER A 64 -7.63 -2.00 4.51
CA SER A 64 -8.53 -0.87 4.34
C SER A 64 -9.72 -1.01 5.26
N GLY A 65 -10.07 0.06 5.96
CA GLY A 65 -11.27 0.12 6.80
C GLY A 65 -11.10 0.87 8.12
N LEU A 66 -9.86 1.20 8.50
CA LEU A 66 -9.54 2.03 9.67
C LEU A 66 -9.10 3.44 9.24
N GLU A 67 -8.68 4.25 10.21
CA GLU A 67 -7.89 5.44 9.90
C GLU A 67 -6.59 5.00 9.18
N HIS A 68 -6.15 5.76 8.17
CA HIS A 68 -5.18 5.26 7.21
C HIS A 68 -3.78 4.99 7.78
N THR A 69 -3.38 5.67 8.86
CA THR A 69 -2.16 5.34 9.60
C THR A 69 -2.33 4.07 10.43
N GLN A 70 -3.52 3.84 10.98
CA GLN A 70 -3.86 2.59 11.68
C GLN A 70 -3.90 1.38 10.74
N ASP A 71 -4.47 1.53 9.54
CA ASP A 71 -4.40 0.49 8.49
C ASP A 71 -2.94 0.09 8.22
N HIS A 72 -2.04 1.08 8.16
CA HIS A 72 -0.62 0.84 7.95
C HIS A 72 0.04 0.17 9.16
N GLN A 73 -0.26 0.64 10.37
CA GLN A 73 0.30 0.08 11.60
C GLN A 73 -0.08 -1.39 11.78
N LEU A 74 -1.33 -1.77 11.48
CA LEU A 74 -1.78 -3.17 11.54
C LEU A 74 -0.93 -4.08 10.64
N ILE A 75 -0.52 -3.60 9.47
CA ILE A 75 0.38 -4.35 8.57
C ILE A 75 1.76 -4.50 9.20
N ILE A 76 2.32 -3.43 9.78
CA ILE A 76 3.63 -3.47 10.44
C ILE A 76 3.62 -4.45 11.61
N ASP A 77 2.59 -4.40 12.44
CA ASP A 77 2.44 -5.28 13.60
C ASP A 77 2.37 -6.74 13.15
N THR A 78 1.51 -7.04 12.17
CA THR A 78 1.35 -8.40 11.62
C THR A 78 2.66 -8.94 11.03
N LEU A 79 3.35 -8.15 10.21
CA LEU A 79 4.62 -8.57 9.60
C LEU A 79 5.73 -8.74 10.62
N THR A 80 5.72 -7.94 11.69
CA THR A 80 6.68 -8.05 12.80
C THR A 80 6.43 -9.33 13.58
N GLU A 81 5.17 -9.63 13.91
CA GLU A 81 4.77 -10.87 14.58
C GLU A 81 5.13 -12.10 13.74
N MET A 82 4.88 -12.08 12.43
CA MET A 82 5.25 -13.18 11.53
C MET A 82 6.76 -13.43 11.43
N LYS A 83 7.60 -12.41 11.62
CA LYS A 83 9.08 -12.56 11.63
C LYS A 83 9.64 -13.10 12.94
N LEU A 84 8.88 -12.96 14.03
CA LEU A 84 9.27 -13.45 15.36
C LEU A 84 8.91 -14.94 15.56
N ASN A 85 8.20 -15.54 14.59
CA ASN A 85 7.86 -16.96 14.53
C ASN A 85 8.71 -17.69 13.49
#